data_AF-A0A7R9MKN9-F1
#
_entry.id   AF-A0A7R9MKN9-F1
#
_cell.length_a   1.000
_cell.length_b   1.000
_cell.length_c   1.000
_cell.angle_alpha   90.00
_cell.angle_beta   90.00
_cell.angle_gamma   90.00
#
_symmetry.space_group_name_H-M   'P 1'
#
loop_
_entity.id
_entity.type
_entity.pdbx_description
1 polymer ?
#
loop_
_entity_poly.entity_id
_entity_poly.type
_entity_poly.pdbx_seq_one_letter_code
_entity_poly.pdbx_strand_id
1 'polypeptide(L)'
;MFRGRPNDKYGMVRPPVPDPNEVLKEIKPQYYDQRLNHFDAKDNRTFKQLYYTEDSHYKSGGPLFVRIGGEGTAPPEFITSSASFMVKSVKQFNAFMA
;
A
#
# COMPACT_ATOMS: atom_id res chain seq x y z
N MET A 1 3.89 -1.05 26.06
CA MET A 1 2.47 -1.00 25.67
C MET A 1 2.17 0.40 25.15
N PHE A 2 2.27 0.62 23.84
CA PHE A 2 1.78 1.85 23.23
C PHE A 2 0.35 1.58 22.74
N ARG A 3 -0.64 2.32 23.26
CA ARG A 3 -2.05 2.25 22.81
C ARG A 3 -2.70 0.84 22.87
N GLY A 4 -2.42 0.06 23.91
CA GLY A 4 -3.12 -1.21 24.15
C GLY A 4 -2.63 -2.42 23.34
N ARG A 5 -1.68 -2.26 22.42
CA ARG A 5 -1.08 -3.38 21.66
C ARG A 5 0.20 -3.88 22.34
N PRO A 6 0.43 -5.21 22.44
CA PRO A 6 1.70 -5.76 22.89
C PRO A 6 2.87 -5.22 22.04
N ASN A 7 3.99 -4.88 22.71
CA ASN A 7 5.23 -4.45 22.05
C ASN A 7 6.04 -5.65 21.50
N ASP A 8 5.41 -6.82 21.33
CA ASP A 8 6.08 -8.04 20.90
C ASP A 8 6.30 -8.06 19.38
N LYS A 9 6.88 -9.15 18.88
CA LYS A 9 7.21 -9.33 17.45
C LYS A 9 6.00 -9.32 16.51
N TYR A 10 4.76 -9.25 17.03
CA TYR A 10 3.50 -9.29 16.28
C TYR A 10 2.65 -8.02 16.44
N GLY A 11 3.28 -6.92 16.90
CA GLY A 11 2.69 -5.59 16.93
C GLY A 11 2.31 -5.04 15.54
N MET A 12 2.37 -3.72 15.37
CA MET A 12 2.16 -3.10 14.06
C MET A 12 3.11 -3.69 13.02
N VAL A 13 2.59 -4.11 11.86
CA VAL A 13 3.42 -4.53 10.73
C VAL A 13 4.24 -3.32 10.28
N ARG A 14 5.55 -3.39 10.52
CA ARG A 14 6.47 -2.36 10.08
C ARG A 14 6.60 -2.39 8.56
N PRO A 15 6.94 -1.25 7.94
CA PRO A 15 7.36 -1.24 6.55
C PRO A 15 8.50 -2.24 6.32
N PRO A 16 8.56 -2.89 5.15
CA PRO A 16 9.71 -3.69 4.77
C PRO A 16 10.98 -2.83 4.84
N VAL A 17 12.04 -3.37 5.44
CA VAL A 17 13.34 -2.71 5.50
C VAL A 17 14.06 -2.99 4.17
N PRO A 18 14.34 -1.97 3.34
CA PRO A 18 15.08 -2.15 2.09
C PRO A 18 16.52 -2.60 2.34
N ASP A 19 17.16 -3.17 1.31
CA ASP A 19 18.62 -3.33 1.34
C ASP A 19 19.28 -1.95 1.47
N PRO A 20 20.36 -1.77 2.24
CA PRO A 20 21.04 -0.48 2.36
C PRO A 20 21.49 0.14 1.03
N ASN A 21 21.69 -0.69 0.00
CA ASN A 21 22.06 -0.26 -1.35
C ASN A 21 20.86 -0.19 -2.31
N GLU A 22 19.64 -0.48 -1.84
CA GLU A 22 18.43 -0.37 -2.64
C GLU A 22 18.02 1.09 -2.81
N VAL A 23 18.02 1.56 -4.07
CA VAL A 23 17.43 2.84 -4.42
C VAL A 23 15.93 2.65 -4.60
N LEU A 24 15.14 3.13 -3.63
CA LEU A 24 13.69 3.09 -3.73
C LEU A 24 13.19 4.03 -4.82
N LYS A 25 12.26 3.54 -5.64
CA LYS A 25 11.54 4.37 -6.60
C LYS A 25 10.72 5.41 -5.85
N GLU A 26 10.81 6.67 -6.28
CA GLU A 26 9.91 7.71 -5.77
C GLU A 26 8.50 7.47 -6.32
N ILE A 27 7.55 7.14 -5.45
CA ILE A 27 6.14 7.07 -5.79
C ILE A 27 5.40 8.24 -5.16
N LYS A 28 4.69 8.98 -5.99
CA LYS A 28 3.90 10.14 -5.56
C LYS A 28 2.60 9.68 -4.92
N PRO A 29 2.16 10.32 -3.83
CA PRO A 29 0.86 10.06 -3.24
C PRO A 29 -0.25 10.40 -4.22
N GLN A 30 -1.23 9.52 -4.36
CA GLN A 30 -2.44 9.73 -5.13
C GLN A 30 -3.65 9.71 -4.21
N TYR A 31 -4.74 10.36 -4.64
CA TYR A 31 -5.93 10.51 -3.81
C TYR A 31 -7.19 10.17 -4.59
N TYR A 32 -8.02 9.34 -3.98
CA TYR A 32 -9.37 9.02 -4.47
C TYR A 32 -10.40 9.75 -3.61
N ASP A 33 -11.42 10.33 -4.24
CA ASP A 33 -12.54 10.95 -3.53
C ASP A 33 -13.51 9.87 -3.02
N GLN A 34 -13.20 9.35 -1.83
CA GLN A 34 -13.98 8.29 -1.20
C GLN A 34 -15.19 8.86 -0.47
N ARG A 35 -16.33 8.17 -0.57
CA ARG A 35 -17.54 8.57 0.16
C ARG A 35 -17.30 8.45 1.66
N LEU A 36 -17.69 9.49 2.40
CA LEU A 36 -17.48 9.52 3.84
C LEU A 36 -18.33 8.47 4.56
N ASN A 37 -19.59 8.33 4.15
CA ASN A 37 -20.54 7.41 4.77
C ASN A 37 -21.22 6.54 3.72
N HIS A 38 -20.83 5.28 3.65
CA HIS A 38 -21.37 4.33 2.68
C HIS A 38 -22.77 3.82 3.05
N PHE A 39 -23.22 4.01 4.30
CA PHE A 39 -24.47 3.49 4.82
C PHE A 39 -25.67 4.43 4.63
N ASP A 40 -25.44 5.71 4.28
CA ASP A 40 -26.50 6.67 3.96
C ASP A 40 -26.35 7.22 2.53
N ALA A 41 -27.19 6.75 1.61
CA ALA A 41 -27.12 7.11 0.19
C ALA A 41 -27.35 8.61 -0.10
N LYS A 42 -27.89 9.37 0.86
CA LYS A 42 -28.08 10.83 0.72
C LYS A 42 -26.85 11.62 1.14
N ASP A 43 -25.92 11.01 1.87
CA ASP A 43 -24.67 11.64 2.27
C ASP A 43 -23.68 11.65 1.10
N ASN A 44 -23.54 12.82 0.49
CA ASN A 44 -22.66 13.07 -0.66
C ASN A 44 -21.26 13.58 -0.26
N ARG A 45 -20.93 13.63 1.03
CA ARG A 45 -19.61 14.10 1.48
C ARG A 45 -18.53 13.09 1.10
N THR A 46 -17.36 13.59 0.73
CA THR A 46 -16.20 12.77 0.39
C THR A 46 -14.97 13.18 1.20
N PHE A 47 -13.97 12.29 1.22
CA PHE A 47 -12.63 12.59 1.72
C PHE A 47 -11.57 12.01 0.77
N LYS A 48 -10.37 12.58 0.81
CA LYS A 48 -9.23 12.14 0.00
C LYS A 48 -8.62 10.88 0.61
N GLN A 49 -8.96 9.71 0.09
CA GLN A 49 -8.34 8.44 0.45
C GLN A 49 -6.99 8.33 -0.26
N LEU A 50 -5.91 8.29 0.52
CA LEU A 50 -4.54 8.10 0.03
C LEU A 50 -4.35 6.68 -0.53
N TYR A 51 -3.74 6.59 -1.71
CA TYR A 51 -3.24 5.35 -2.28
C TYR A 51 -1.96 5.61 -3.08
N TYR A 52 -1.31 4.53 -3.48
CA TYR A 52 -0.11 4.56 -4.30
C TYR A 52 -0.23 3.49 -5.38
N THR A 53 0.46 3.67 -6.52
CA THR A 53 0.46 2.66 -7.59
C THR A 53 1.86 2.42 -8.10
N GLU A 54 2.09 1.22 -8.62
CA GLU A 54 3.36 0.80 -9.21
C GLU A 54 3.08 -0.11 -10.42
N ASP A 55 3.64 0.24 -11.56
CA ASP A 55 3.37 -0.40 -12.85
C ASP A 55 4.64 -0.78 -13.63
N SER A 56 5.84 -0.60 -13.07
CA SER A 56 7.10 -0.82 -13.81
C SER A 56 7.31 -2.24 -14.32
N HIS A 57 6.62 -3.21 -13.71
CA HIS A 57 6.66 -4.62 -14.12
C HIS A 57 5.38 -5.08 -14.81
N TYR A 58 4.38 -4.22 -14.95
CA TYR A 58 3.11 -4.59 -15.56
C TYR A 58 3.29 -4.91 -17.04
N LYS A 59 2.64 -5.99 -17.50
CA LYS A 59 2.47 -6.33 -18.91
C LYS A 59 0.98 -6.49 -19.20
N SER A 60 0.56 -6.16 -20.41
CA SER A 60 -0.83 -6.31 -20.85
C SER A 60 -1.36 -7.72 -20.56
N GLY A 61 -2.51 -7.80 -19.89
CA GLY A 61 -3.12 -9.06 -19.43
C GLY A 61 -2.59 -9.58 -18.09
N GLY A 62 -1.63 -8.89 -17.46
CA GLY A 62 -1.14 -9.19 -16.13
C GLY A 62 -2.16 -8.88 -15.03
N PRO A 63 -2.03 -9.49 -13.84
CA PRO A 63 -2.99 -9.30 -12.76
C PRO A 63 -2.85 -7.94 -12.07
N LEU A 64 -3.89 -7.55 -11.32
CA LEU A 64 -3.86 -6.45 -10.38
C LEU A 64 -3.67 -6.99 -8.96
N PHE A 65 -2.64 -6.52 -8.27
CA PHE A 65 -2.46 -6.76 -6.84
C PHE A 65 -2.83 -5.51 -6.05
N VAL A 66 -3.76 -5.68 -5.11
CA VAL A 66 -4.22 -4.59 -4.22
C VAL A 66 -3.75 -4.87 -2.81
N ARG A 67 -2.98 -3.95 -2.23
CA ARG A 67 -2.58 -4.01 -0.82
C ARG A 67 -3.57 -3.25 0.05
N ILE A 68 -4.39 -3.97 0.80
CA ILE A 68 -5.29 -3.36 1.78
C ILE A 68 -4.50 -2.89 3.01
N GLY A 69 -4.63 -1.60 3.34
CA GLY A 69 -3.99 -1.00 4.51
C GLY A 69 -4.50 -1.56 5.83
N GLY A 70 -3.64 -1.57 6.85
CA GLY A 70 -4.01 -1.86 8.23
C GLY A 70 -4.36 -0.58 9.02
N GLU A 71 -4.22 -0.62 10.33
CA GLU A 71 -4.55 0.51 11.23
C GLU A 71 -3.51 1.66 11.26
N GLY A 72 -2.42 1.54 10.48
CA GLY A 72 -1.30 2.48 10.47
C GLY A 72 -1.22 3.29 9.18
N THR A 73 -0.28 4.23 9.12
CA THR A 73 0.06 4.94 7.89
C THR A 73 0.37 3.94 6.77
N ALA A 74 0.08 4.31 5.52
CA ALA A 74 0.45 3.56 4.33
C ALA A 74 1.72 4.17 3.69
N PRO A 75 2.93 3.87 4.19
CA PRO A 75 4.16 4.42 3.64
C PRO A 75 4.54 3.72 2.31
N PRO A 76 5.16 4.44 1.36
CA PRO A 76 5.42 3.96 0.00
C PRO A 76 6.34 2.72 -0.05
N GLU A 77 7.16 2.48 0.96
CA GLU A 77 8.07 1.34 1.09
C GLU A 77 7.36 0.00 0.95
N PHE A 78 6.08 -0.08 1.35
CA PHE A 78 5.28 -1.30 1.17
C PHE A 78 5.09 -1.72 -0.30
N ILE A 79 5.18 -0.77 -1.23
CA ILE A 79 5.00 -0.98 -2.67
C ILE A 79 6.26 -0.66 -3.48
N THR A 80 7.34 -0.15 -2.87
CA THR A 80 8.60 0.14 -3.58
C THR A 80 9.73 -0.78 -3.19
N SER A 81 9.78 -1.26 -1.93
CA SER A 81 10.90 -2.06 -1.47
C SER A 81 10.85 -3.50 -1.99
N SER A 82 11.97 -3.96 -2.51
CA SER A 82 12.21 -5.34 -2.93
C SER A 82 12.06 -6.35 -1.80
N ALA A 83 12.17 -5.94 -0.54
CA ALA A 83 11.90 -6.78 0.63
C ALA A 83 10.38 -7.06 0.81
N SER A 84 9.51 -6.24 0.22
CA SER A 84 8.06 -6.47 0.20
C SER A 84 7.70 -7.73 -0.59
N PHE A 85 6.90 -8.60 0.03
CA PHE A 85 6.31 -9.76 -0.66
C PHE A 85 5.48 -9.36 -1.88
N MET A 86 4.78 -8.21 -1.80
CA MET A 86 3.97 -7.71 -2.90
C MET A 86 4.84 -7.30 -4.10
N VAL A 87 5.93 -6.57 -3.87
CA VAL A 87 6.87 -6.17 -4.92
C VAL A 87 7.52 -7.39 -5.60
N LYS A 88 7.85 -8.43 -4.82
CA LYS A 88 8.35 -9.70 -5.38
C LYS A 88 7.29 -10.37 -6.28
N SER A 89 6.04 -10.39 -5.82
CA SER A 89 4.92 -10.97 -6.58
C SER A 89 4.66 -10.18 -7.87
N VAL A 90 4.69 -8.85 -7.81
CA VAL A 90 4.53 -7.97 -8.98
C VAL A 90 5.53 -8.28 -10.08
N LYS A 91 6.80 -8.45 -9.71
CA LYS A 91 7.87 -8.87 -10.64
C LYS A 91 7.61 -10.25 -11.24
N GLN A 92 7.23 -11.22 -10.39
CA GLN A 92 7.01 -12.60 -10.81
C GLN A 92 5.84 -12.75 -11.79
N PHE A 93 4.75 -12.01 -11.56
CA PHE A 93 3.51 -12.16 -12.32
C PHE A 93 3.29 -11.08 -13.38
N ASN A 94 4.26 -10.16 -13.56
CA ASN A 94 4.13 -8.98 -14.41
C ASN A 94 2.85 -8.17 -14.09
N ALA A 95 2.62 -7.96 -12.80
CA ALA A 95 1.37 -7.38 -12.29
C ALA A 95 1.41 -5.84 -12.24
N PHE A 96 0.24 -5.23 -12.17
CA PHE A 96 0.07 -3.87 -11.66
C PHE A 96 -0.15 -3.92 -10.15
N MET A 97 0.33 -2.93 -9.41
CA MET A 97 0.11 -2.82 -7.97
C MET A 97 -0.59 -1.53 -7.58
N ALA A 98 -1.56 -1.66 -6.66
CA ALA A 98 -2.30 -0.57 -6.02
C ALA A 98 -2.40 -0.78 -4.50
#